data_AF-A0A178LZG0-F1
#
_entry.id   AF-A0A178LZG0-F1
#
_cell.length_a   1.000
_cell.length_b   1.000
_cell.length_c   1.000
_cell.angle_alpha   90.00
_cell.angle_beta   90.00
_cell.angle_gamma   90.00
#
_symmetry.space_group_name_H-M   'P 1'
#
loop_
_entity.id
_entity.type
_entity.pdbx_description
1 polymer ?
#
loop_
_entity_poly.entity_id
_entity_poly.type
_entity_poly.pdbx_seq_one_letter_code
_entity_poly.pdbx_strand_id
1 'polypeptide(L)'
;METWGWNPATLEASATAVAAVFAIIAVVVAWRTFSATSSEIGSRMRPWVGLYGFEFFRDESGTLRVGVLLRNCGPLPALQAHLVVDFEPGEKESLDEVVIPARVEKFEEKALMPAEDGNYGYPLSRETYPQLETWIAAKRDIVAKGSFSYALGDRAFESMFQAELWFKSRPIPEGKLVKVNWRNTSAT
;
A
#
# COMPACT_ATOMS: atom_id res chain seq x y z
N MET A 1 -53.07 -20.65 -56.10
CA MET A 1 -52.95 -20.05 -54.76
C MET A 1 -51.74 -20.70 -54.11
N GLU A 2 -50.60 -20.01 -54.14
CA GLU A 2 -49.39 -20.45 -53.45
C GLU A 2 -49.64 -20.38 -51.95
N THR A 3 -49.69 -21.54 -51.29
CA THR A 3 -49.77 -21.63 -49.84
C THR A 3 -48.46 -21.12 -49.25
N TRP A 4 -48.44 -19.84 -48.88
CA TRP A 4 -47.46 -19.21 -47.99
C TRP A 4 -47.57 -19.80 -46.56
N GLY A 5 -47.41 -21.11 -46.44
CA GLY A 5 -47.26 -21.80 -45.16
C GLY A 5 -45.79 -21.81 -44.80
N TRP A 6 -45.42 -21.20 -43.67
CA TRP A 6 -44.07 -21.31 -43.13
C TRP A 6 -43.73 -22.80 -42.98
N ASN A 7 -42.75 -23.30 -43.74
CA ASN A 7 -42.36 -24.70 -43.66
C ASN A 7 -41.87 -24.98 -42.22
N PRO A 8 -42.42 -25.97 -41.51
CA PRO A 8 -42.07 -26.27 -40.12
C PRO A 8 -40.56 -26.44 -39.90
N ALA A 9 -39.87 -27.02 -40.88
CA ALA A 9 -38.42 -27.21 -40.84
C ALA A 9 -37.65 -25.89 -40.85
N THR A 10 -38.12 -24.86 -41.56
CA THR A 10 -37.54 -23.51 -41.54
C THR A 10 -37.79 -22.79 -40.22
N LEU A 11 -38.95 -23.02 -39.58
CA LEU A 11 -39.25 -22.48 -38.25
C LEU A 11 -38.36 -23.13 -37.19
N GLU A 12 -38.22 -24.46 -37.20
CA GLU A 12 -37.33 -25.19 -36.30
C GLU A 12 -35.85 -24.82 -36.51
N ALA A 13 -35.40 -24.67 -37.76
CA ALA A 13 -34.04 -24.24 -38.06
C ALA A 13 -33.77 -22.80 -37.57
N SER A 14 -34.74 -21.88 -37.74
CA SER A 14 -34.62 -20.51 -37.25
C SER A 14 -34.61 -20.43 -35.72
N ALA A 15 -35.46 -21.22 -35.04
CA ALA A 15 -35.47 -21.32 -33.57
C ALA A 15 -34.16 -21.91 -33.05
N THR A 16 -33.63 -22.95 -33.70
CA THR A 16 -32.34 -23.57 -33.35
C THR A 16 -31.18 -22.59 -33.55
N ALA A 17 -31.17 -21.84 -34.65
CA ALA A 17 -30.15 -20.81 -34.91
C ALA A 17 -30.19 -19.69 -33.86
N VAL A 18 -31.38 -19.21 -33.51
CA VAL A 18 -31.57 -18.22 -32.44
C VAL A 18 -31.10 -18.77 -31.08
N ALA A 19 -31.46 -20.01 -30.74
CA ALA A 19 -31.00 -20.67 -29.52
C ALA A 19 -29.47 -20.83 -29.48
N ALA A 20 -28.83 -21.18 -30.60
CA ALA A 20 -27.38 -21.28 -30.71
C ALA A 20 -26.70 -19.91 -30.50
N VAL A 21 -27.25 -18.84 -31.07
CA VAL A 21 -26.74 -17.48 -30.86
C VAL A 21 -26.87 -17.07 -29.39
N PHE A 22 -28.02 -17.32 -28.76
CA PHE A 22 -28.19 -17.06 -27.33
C PHE A 22 -27.24 -17.88 -26.45
N ALA A 23 -26.98 -19.14 -26.80
CA ALA A 23 -26.01 -19.98 -26.10
C ALA A 23 -24.58 -19.41 -26.21
N ILE A 24 -24.17 -18.95 -27.39
CA ILE A 24 -22.85 -18.32 -27.59
C ILE A 24 -22.73 -17.02 -26.76
N ILE A 25 -23.76 -16.17 -26.80
CA ILE A 25 -23.79 -14.93 -26.00
C ILE A 25 -23.73 -15.27 -24.50
N ALA A 26 -24.49 -16.27 -24.05
CA ALA A 26 -24.48 -16.71 -22.65
C ALA A 26 -23.09 -17.20 -22.21
N VAL A 27 -22.39 -17.96 -23.05
CA VAL A 27 -21.00 -18.40 -22.77
C VAL A 27 -20.04 -17.22 -22.66
N VAL A 28 -20.12 -16.26 -23.59
CA VAL A 28 -19.25 -15.06 -23.57
C VAL A 28 -19.51 -14.22 -22.31
N VAL A 29 -20.78 -14.01 -21.96
CA VAL A 29 -21.16 -13.28 -20.75
C VAL A 29 -20.70 -14.04 -19.50
N ALA A 30 -20.94 -15.35 -19.41
CA ALA A 30 -20.51 -16.17 -18.30
C ALA A 30 -18.99 -16.15 -18.11
N TRP A 31 -18.21 -16.21 -19.20
CA TRP A 31 -16.75 -16.09 -19.14
C TRP A 31 -16.34 -14.72 -18.58
N ARG A 32 -16.88 -13.63 -19.13
CA ARG A 32 -16.55 -12.27 -18.67
C ARG A 32 -16.89 -12.08 -17.20
N THR A 33 -18.05 -12.55 -16.78
CA THR A 33 -18.47 -12.52 -15.37
C THR A 33 -17.53 -13.35 -14.51
N PHE A 34 -17.19 -14.58 -14.91
CA PHE A 34 -16.26 -15.44 -14.17
C PHE A 34 -14.86 -14.82 -14.01
N SER A 35 -14.36 -14.16 -15.07
CA SER A 35 -13.07 -13.47 -15.04
C SER A 35 -13.11 -12.26 -14.10
N ALA A 36 -14.18 -11.47 -14.16
CA ALA A 36 -14.40 -10.34 -13.25
C ALA A 36 -14.51 -10.80 -11.79
N THR A 37 -15.30 -11.83 -11.51
CA THR A 37 -15.46 -12.41 -10.18
C THR A 37 -14.15 -13.00 -9.66
N SER A 38 -13.38 -13.70 -10.48
CA SER A 38 -12.08 -14.25 -10.09
C SER A 38 -11.08 -13.14 -9.75
N SER A 39 -11.09 -12.04 -10.52
CA SER A 39 -10.28 -10.86 -10.23
C SER A 39 -10.71 -10.17 -8.93
N GLU A 40 -12.01 -10.06 -8.69
CA GLU A 40 -12.57 -9.46 -7.47
C GLU A 40 -12.25 -10.31 -6.23
N ILE A 41 -12.39 -11.64 -6.34
CA ILE A 41 -11.98 -12.58 -5.29
C ILE A 41 -10.48 -12.45 -5.04
N GLY A 42 -9.64 -12.45 -6.07
CA GLY A 42 -8.19 -12.25 -5.90
C GLY A 42 -7.83 -10.91 -5.25
N SER A 43 -8.57 -9.84 -5.56
CA SER A 43 -8.39 -8.53 -4.94
C SER A 43 -8.84 -8.49 -3.47
N ARG A 44 -9.85 -9.27 -3.09
CA ARG A 44 -10.32 -9.38 -1.69
C ARG A 44 -9.51 -10.38 -0.87
N MET A 45 -9.01 -11.43 -1.51
CA MET A 45 -8.20 -12.50 -0.94
C MET A 45 -6.71 -12.20 -1.10
N ARG A 46 -6.28 -11.01 -0.66
CA ARG A 46 -4.86 -10.65 -0.54
C ARG A 46 -4.58 -10.09 0.85
N PRO A 47 -3.34 -10.20 1.35
CA PRO A 47 -2.94 -9.46 2.54
C PRO A 47 -3.09 -7.97 2.24
N TRP A 48 -3.58 -7.20 3.20
CA TRP A 48 -3.78 -5.76 3.04
C TRP A 48 -3.10 -5.07 4.19
N VAL A 49 -1.82 -4.77 4.02
CA VAL A 49 -1.02 -4.15 5.08
C VAL A 49 -0.97 -2.65 4.86
N GLY A 50 -1.22 -1.87 5.90
CA GLY A 50 -1.17 -0.41 5.82
C GLY A 50 -0.60 0.21 7.09
N LEU A 51 -0.15 1.46 6.96
CA LEU A 51 0.25 2.30 8.08
C LEU A 51 -0.95 2.62 8.96
N TYR A 52 -0.80 2.35 10.25
CA TYR A 52 -1.78 2.59 11.30
C TYR A 52 -1.29 3.58 12.35
N GLY A 53 0.02 3.80 12.43
CA GLY A 53 0.63 4.80 13.29
C GLY A 53 2.05 5.13 12.87
N PHE A 54 2.43 6.39 13.04
CA PHE A 54 3.80 6.85 12.84
C PHE A 54 4.17 7.78 13.98
N GLU A 55 5.27 7.48 14.67
CA GLU A 55 5.77 8.23 15.81
C GLU A 55 7.23 8.61 15.58
N PHE A 56 7.58 9.82 16.02
CA PHE A 56 8.93 10.35 15.92
C PHE A 56 9.24 11.14 17.19
N PHE A 57 10.16 10.63 18.01
CA PHE A 57 10.40 11.14 19.36
C PHE A 57 11.84 10.88 19.81
N ARG A 58 12.23 11.52 20.91
CA ARG A 58 13.44 11.14 21.65
C ARG A 58 13.05 10.29 22.84
N ASP A 59 13.72 9.17 23.04
CA ASP A 59 13.53 8.37 24.25
C ASP A 59 14.18 9.03 25.48
N GLU A 60 14.05 8.40 26.64
CA GLU A 60 14.61 8.88 27.91
C GLU A 60 16.13 9.05 27.88
N SER A 61 16.83 8.33 26.99
CA SER A 61 18.28 8.46 26.80
C SER A 61 18.66 9.66 25.89
N GLY A 62 17.66 10.36 25.34
CA GLY A 62 17.84 11.42 24.35
C GLY A 62 18.05 10.91 22.93
N THR A 63 18.02 9.59 22.71
CA THR A 63 18.21 8.97 21.41
C THR A 63 16.97 9.17 20.56
N LEU A 64 17.17 9.64 19.34
CA LEU A 64 16.08 9.81 18.38
C LEU A 64 15.55 8.45 17.94
N ARG A 65 14.23 8.29 17.88
CA ARG A 65 13.57 7.06 17.44
C ARG A 65 12.42 7.35 16.49
N VAL A 66 12.21 6.41 15.59
CA VAL A 66 10.98 6.29 14.80
C VAL A 66 10.24 5.04 15.21
N GLY A 67 8.93 5.15 15.36
CA GLY A 67 8.00 4.03 15.49
C GLY A 67 7.07 3.99 14.28
N VAL A 68 7.02 2.87 13.58
CA VAL A 68 6.11 2.62 12.47
C VAL A 68 5.21 1.46 12.85
N LEU A 69 3.91 1.72 12.95
CA LEU A 69 2.90 0.72 13.25
C LEU A 69 2.18 0.36 11.95
N LEU A 70 2.35 -0.88 11.51
CA LEU A 70 1.65 -1.45 10.36
C LEU A 70 0.63 -2.48 10.83
N ARG A 71 -0.46 -2.63 10.10
CA ARG A 71 -1.49 -3.63 10.41
C ARG A 71 -1.93 -4.36 9.16
N ASN A 72 -2.03 -5.69 9.24
CA ASN A 72 -2.63 -6.50 8.18
C ASN A 72 -4.15 -6.57 8.37
N CYS A 73 -4.88 -5.82 7.55
CA CYS A 73 -6.34 -5.83 7.51
C CYS A 73 -6.90 -6.82 6.49
N GLY A 74 -6.04 -7.53 5.75
CA GLY A 74 -6.43 -8.56 4.80
C GLY A 74 -6.74 -9.91 5.46
N PRO A 75 -7.48 -10.80 4.79
CA PRO A 75 -7.82 -12.11 5.32
C PRO A 75 -6.67 -13.12 5.30
N LEU A 76 -5.53 -12.79 4.67
CA LEU A 76 -4.41 -13.70 4.44
C LEU A 76 -3.11 -13.16 5.05
N PRO A 77 -2.18 -14.04 5.45
CA PRO A 77 -0.90 -13.64 6.03
C PRO A 77 0.00 -12.94 5.00
N ALA A 78 0.72 -11.91 5.44
CA ALA A 78 1.74 -11.24 4.64
C ALA A 78 3.11 -11.88 4.95
N LEU A 79 3.66 -12.62 3.99
CA LEU A 79 4.96 -13.29 4.11
C LEU A 79 6.09 -12.37 3.64
N GLN A 80 7.33 -12.63 4.07
CA GLN A 80 8.53 -11.90 3.62
C GLN A 80 8.36 -10.38 3.71
N ALA A 81 7.74 -9.93 4.80
CA ALA A 81 7.46 -8.54 5.03
C ALA A 81 8.77 -7.75 5.15
N HIS A 82 8.87 -6.63 4.44
CA HIS A 82 10.05 -5.79 4.43
C HIS A 82 9.63 -4.32 4.41
N LEU A 83 10.04 -3.61 5.46
CA LEU A 83 9.82 -2.18 5.65
C LEU A 83 11.06 -1.40 5.23
N VAL A 84 10.86 -0.39 4.39
CA VAL A 84 11.85 0.64 4.07
C VAL A 84 11.25 2.00 4.41
N VAL A 85 12.03 2.87 5.04
CA VAL A 85 11.66 4.27 5.31
C VAL A 85 12.82 5.19 4.95
N ASP A 86 12.59 6.09 4.01
CA ASP A 86 13.51 7.12 3.58
C ASP A 86 13.09 8.47 4.17
N PHE A 87 14.00 9.14 4.87
CA PHE A 87 13.79 10.49 5.40
C PHE A 87 14.59 11.51 4.59
N GLU A 88 13.92 12.61 4.24
CA GLU A 88 14.51 13.73 3.51
C GLU A 88 13.88 15.06 3.97
N PRO A 89 14.55 16.22 3.82
CA PRO A 89 13.92 17.51 4.01
C PRO A 89 12.72 17.67 3.06
N GLY A 90 11.62 18.20 3.56
CA GLY A 90 10.42 18.44 2.76
C GLY A 90 10.60 19.51 1.69
N GLU A 91 11.51 20.46 1.94
CA GLU A 91 11.92 21.48 0.97
C GLU A 91 13.45 21.57 0.93
N LYS A 92 13.98 21.74 -0.29
CA LYS A 92 15.39 22.06 -0.50
C LYS A 92 15.65 23.53 -0.20
N GLU A 93 16.78 23.83 0.42
CA GLU A 93 17.23 25.20 0.70
C GLU A 93 17.80 25.87 -0.55
N SER A 94 18.34 25.08 -1.48
CA SER A 94 18.81 25.58 -2.78
C SER A 94 18.53 24.56 -3.89
N LEU A 95 18.42 25.04 -5.14
CA LEU A 95 18.21 24.18 -6.31
C LEU A 95 19.31 23.12 -6.47
N ASP A 96 20.54 23.49 -6.13
CA ASP A 96 21.73 22.63 -6.25
C ASP A 96 21.98 21.78 -4.99
N GLU A 97 21.09 21.82 -3.99
CA GLU A 97 21.23 21.03 -2.78
C GLU A 97 21.13 19.53 -3.12
N VAL A 98 22.23 18.81 -2.82
CA VAL A 98 22.29 17.35 -2.85
C VAL A 98 21.83 16.84 -1.49
N VAL A 99 20.64 16.26 -1.46
CA VAL A 99 20.09 15.59 -0.27
C VAL A 99 20.38 14.10 -0.38
N ILE A 100 21.06 13.56 0.63
CA ILE A 100 21.22 12.11 0.80
C ILE A 100 20.16 11.66 1.82
N PRO A 101 19.15 10.86 1.42
CA PRO A 101 18.13 10.41 2.34
C PRO A 101 18.71 9.56 3.47
N ALA A 102 18.16 9.68 4.68
CA ALA A 102 18.42 8.71 5.73
C ALA A 102 17.49 7.51 5.52
N ARG A 103 18.05 6.36 5.15
CA ARG A 103 17.28 5.14 4.84
C ARG A 103 17.34 4.14 5.98
N VAL A 104 16.19 3.69 6.43
CA VAL A 104 16.04 2.64 7.44
C VAL A 104 15.33 1.45 6.83
N GLU A 105 15.84 0.25 7.06
CA GLU A 105 15.27 -0.98 6.53
C GLU A 105 15.09 -2.04 7.60
N LYS A 106 14.04 -2.85 7.47
CA LYS A 106 13.82 -4.03 8.30
C LYS A 106 13.07 -5.12 7.56
N PHE A 107 13.64 -6.30 7.62
CA PHE A 107 13.00 -7.55 7.25
C PHE A 107 12.30 -8.16 8.46
N GLU A 108 11.04 -8.53 8.28
CA GLU A 108 10.27 -9.29 9.24
C GLU A 108 10.60 -10.77 9.09
N GLU A 109 10.96 -11.43 10.19
CA GLU A 109 11.33 -12.84 10.18
C GLU A 109 10.10 -13.76 10.13
N LYS A 110 8.96 -13.28 10.62
CA LYS A 110 7.68 -14.01 10.63
C LYS A 110 6.69 -13.42 9.64
N ALA A 111 5.64 -14.19 9.37
CA ALA A 111 4.48 -13.67 8.65
C ALA A 111 3.73 -12.66 9.53
N LEU A 112 3.24 -11.57 8.95
CA LEU A 112 2.28 -10.69 9.62
C LEU A 112 0.87 -11.27 9.41
N MET A 113 0.31 -11.85 10.47
CA MET A 113 -0.97 -12.54 10.42
C MET A 113 -2.14 -11.55 10.27
N PRO A 114 -3.30 -12.00 9.76
CA PRO A 114 -4.51 -11.17 9.73
C PRO A 114 -4.83 -10.57 11.11
N ALA A 115 -5.16 -9.28 11.12
CA ALA A 115 -5.43 -8.47 12.30
C ALA A 115 -4.25 -8.29 13.29
N GLU A 116 -3.06 -8.80 12.98
CA GLU A 116 -1.85 -8.59 13.77
C GLU A 116 -1.25 -7.20 13.52
N ASP A 117 -0.76 -6.59 14.59
CA ASP A 117 -0.05 -5.33 14.57
C ASP A 117 1.46 -5.59 14.47
N GLY A 118 2.09 -5.08 13.41
CA GLY A 118 3.53 -5.05 13.23
C GLY A 118 4.08 -3.73 13.77
N ASN A 119 4.81 -3.77 14.88
CA ASN A 119 5.45 -2.59 15.48
C ASN A 119 6.93 -2.56 15.13
N TYR A 120 7.31 -1.59 14.30
CA TYR A 120 8.65 -1.42 13.78
C TYR A 120 9.28 -0.15 14.38
N GLY A 121 10.03 -0.33 15.47
CA GLY A 121 10.75 0.75 16.13
C GLY A 121 12.25 0.73 15.81
N TYR A 122 12.80 1.86 15.37
CA TYR A 122 14.25 1.98 15.10
C TYR A 122 14.88 3.14 15.86
N PRO A 123 16.04 2.91 16.49
CA PRO A 123 16.90 4.00 16.92
C PRO A 123 17.51 4.68 15.69
N LEU A 124 17.35 5.98 15.61
CA LEU A 124 17.96 6.85 14.62
C LEU A 124 19.21 7.49 15.26
N SER A 125 20.23 6.67 15.50
CA SER A 125 21.43 7.13 16.20
C SER A 125 22.14 8.23 15.41
N ARG A 126 22.76 9.17 16.12
CA ARG A 126 23.54 10.25 15.49
C ARG A 126 24.76 9.73 14.73
N GLU A 127 25.29 8.58 15.12
CA GLU A 127 26.44 7.95 14.45
C GLU A 127 26.06 7.40 13.08
N THR A 128 24.86 6.82 12.94
CA THR A 128 24.38 6.21 11.69
C THR A 128 23.65 7.20 10.81
N TYR A 129 22.89 8.13 11.40
CA TYR A 129 22.05 9.09 10.68
C TYR A 129 22.31 10.54 11.13
N PRO A 130 23.56 11.05 11.07
CA PRO A 130 23.90 12.39 11.55
C PRO A 130 23.12 13.51 10.85
N GLN A 131 22.73 13.31 9.59
CA GLN A 131 21.97 14.27 8.79
C GLN A 131 20.60 14.61 9.38
N LEU A 132 19.94 13.65 10.06
CA LEU A 132 18.65 13.90 10.69
C LEU A 132 18.78 14.92 11.83
N GLU A 133 19.82 14.79 12.66
CA GLU A 133 20.10 15.74 13.72
C GLU A 133 20.40 17.14 13.17
N THR A 134 21.14 17.21 12.05
CA THR A 134 21.40 18.48 11.36
C THR A 134 20.11 19.14 10.86
N TRP A 135 19.22 18.38 10.22
CA TRP A 135 17.94 18.92 9.73
C TRP A 135 17.01 19.36 10.86
N ILE A 136 16.95 18.59 11.95
CA ILE A 136 16.17 18.93 13.15
C ILE A 136 16.71 20.20 13.82
N ALA A 137 18.03 20.32 13.98
CA ALA A 137 18.66 21.50 14.56
C ALA A 137 18.40 22.77 13.72
N ALA A 138 18.36 22.62 12.39
CA ALA A 138 17.98 23.66 11.44
C ALA A 138 16.45 23.92 11.39
N LYS A 139 15.65 23.17 12.16
CA LYS A 139 14.18 23.20 12.15
C LYS A 139 13.59 23.01 10.76
N ARG A 140 14.21 22.17 9.94
CA ARG A 140 13.67 21.81 8.63
C ARG A 140 12.52 20.84 8.83
N ASP A 141 11.44 21.06 8.08
CA ASP A 141 10.42 20.03 7.99
C ASP A 141 10.97 18.83 7.23
N ILE A 142 10.63 17.62 7.67
CA ILE A 142 11.14 16.37 7.12
C ILE A 142 9.97 15.56 6.58
N VAL A 143 10.17 14.92 5.45
CA VAL A 143 9.25 13.95 4.87
C VAL A 143 9.86 12.57 5.01
N ALA A 144 9.11 11.63 5.57
CA ALA A 144 9.43 10.21 5.61
C ALA A 144 8.56 9.49 4.57
N LYS A 145 9.18 8.88 3.58
CA LYS A 145 8.52 8.03 2.57
C LYS A 145 8.78 6.59 2.93
N GLY A 146 7.72 5.82 3.15
CA GLY A 146 7.83 4.42 3.51
C GLY A 146 7.24 3.50 2.46
N SER A 147 7.87 2.36 2.26
CA SER A 147 7.33 1.23 1.50
C SER A 147 7.35 -0.02 2.37
N PHE A 148 6.29 -0.80 2.25
CA PHE A 148 6.18 -2.11 2.89
C PHE A 148 5.86 -3.15 1.85
N SER A 149 6.85 -3.96 1.50
CA SER A 149 6.72 -5.05 0.53
C SER A 149 6.45 -6.38 1.25
N TYR A 150 5.57 -7.20 0.69
CA TYR A 150 5.21 -8.52 1.24
C TYR A 150 4.73 -9.45 0.14
N ALA A 151 4.63 -10.74 0.44
CA ALA A 151 4.27 -11.78 -0.52
C ALA A 151 3.15 -12.70 -0.04
N LEU A 152 2.47 -13.32 -1.01
CA LEU A 152 1.58 -14.47 -0.83
C LEU A 152 1.84 -15.46 -1.98
N GLY A 153 2.47 -16.60 -1.67
CA GLY A 153 2.96 -17.51 -2.70
C GLY A 153 3.96 -16.80 -3.62
N ASP A 154 3.74 -16.88 -4.94
CA ASP A 154 4.61 -16.25 -5.94
C ASP A 154 4.27 -14.78 -6.23
N ARG A 155 3.26 -14.22 -5.57
CA ARG A 155 2.83 -12.82 -5.80
C ARG A 155 3.42 -11.89 -4.75
N ALA A 156 4.07 -10.83 -5.22
CA ALA A 156 4.51 -9.72 -4.39
C ALA A 156 3.47 -8.60 -4.39
N PHE A 157 3.39 -7.91 -3.26
CA PHE A 157 2.52 -6.77 -3.00
C PHE A 157 3.36 -5.67 -2.35
N GLU A 158 2.91 -4.43 -2.52
CA GLU A 158 3.56 -3.27 -1.91
C GLU A 158 2.51 -2.29 -1.40
N SER A 159 2.75 -1.78 -0.19
CA SER A 159 1.99 -0.69 0.39
C SER A 159 2.91 0.48 0.67
N MET A 160 2.58 1.66 0.16
CA MET A 160 3.38 2.87 0.35
C MET A 160 2.66 3.85 1.28
N PHE A 161 3.44 4.55 2.09
CA PHE A 161 2.95 5.59 3.00
C PHE A 161 3.90 6.78 3.05
N GLN A 162 3.39 7.89 3.56
CA GLN A 162 4.17 9.10 3.77
C GLN A 162 3.84 9.67 5.16
N ALA A 163 4.87 10.11 5.88
CA ALA A 163 4.73 10.94 7.07
C ALA A 163 5.46 12.27 6.87
N GLU A 164 4.84 13.35 7.34
CA GLU A 164 5.38 14.70 7.37
C GLU A 164 5.65 15.07 8.83
N LEU A 165 6.87 15.54 9.08
CA LEU A 165 7.39 15.93 10.37
C LEU A 165 7.60 17.44 10.34
N TRP A 166 6.68 18.19 10.95
CA TRP A 166 6.72 19.64 10.93
C TRP A 166 7.44 20.18 12.18
N PHE A 167 8.65 20.68 11.96
CA PHE A 167 9.48 21.33 12.98
C PHE A 167 9.36 22.85 12.96
N LYS A 168 8.90 23.41 11.82
CA LYS A 168 8.75 24.86 11.64
C LYS A 168 7.38 25.26 11.10
N SER A 169 6.84 24.55 10.11
CA SER A 169 5.66 25.06 9.38
C SER A 169 4.34 24.96 10.14
N ARG A 170 4.30 24.24 11.27
CA ARG A 170 3.09 24.06 12.08
C ARG A 170 3.40 24.18 13.57
N PRO A 171 2.42 24.64 14.40
CA PRO A 171 2.56 24.63 15.85
C PRO A 171 2.79 23.21 16.38
N ILE A 172 3.83 23.05 17.20
CA ILE A 172 4.19 21.78 17.82
C ILE A 172 3.33 21.60 19.08
N PRO A 173 2.66 20.44 19.27
CA PRO A 173 1.92 20.16 20.50
C PRO A 173 2.81 20.18 21.74
N GLU A 174 2.25 20.59 22.88
CA GLU A 174 2.97 20.63 24.16
C GLU A 174 3.52 19.23 24.52
N GLY A 175 4.77 19.18 24.98
CA GLY A 175 5.45 17.94 25.35
C GLY A 175 5.87 17.03 24.19
N LYS A 176 5.65 17.44 22.92
CA LYS A 176 6.11 16.67 21.74
C LYS A 176 7.32 17.32 21.08
N LEU A 177 8.18 16.49 20.49
CA LEU A 177 9.34 16.95 19.71
C LEU A 177 8.90 17.62 18.40
N VAL A 178 7.91 17.05 17.73
CA VAL A 178 7.49 17.43 16.38
C VAL A 178 6.01 17.18 16.20
N LYS A 179 5.36 17.94 15.31
CA LYS A 179 4.02 17.60 14.85
C LYS A 179 4.12 16.62 13.68
N VAL A 180 3.52 15.45 13.84
CA VAL A 180 3.50 14.39 12.82
C VAL A 180 2.14 14.36 12.15
N ASN A 181 2.14 14.22 10.83
CA ASN A 181 0.98 13.85 10.04
C ASN A 181 1.36 12.74 9.07
N TRP A 182 0.54 11.70 8.94
CA TRP A 182 0.86 10.57 8.08
C TRP A 182 -0.36 10.10 7.31
N ARG A 183 -0.11 9.41 6.20
CA ARG A 183 -1.14 8.82 5.35
C ARG A 183 -0.61 7.61 4.59
N ASN A 184 -1.49 6.66 4.33
CA ASN A 184 -1.27 5.68 3.27
C ASN A 184 -1.42 6.37 1.90
N THR A 185 -0.58 6.00 0.93
CA THR A 185 -0.52 6.67 -0.38
C THR A 185 -0.93 5.75 -1.52
N SER A 186 -0.43 4.53 -1.56
CA SER A 186 -0.80 3.52 -2.55
C SER A 186 -0.70 2.11 -1.97
N ALA A 187 -1.41 1.17 -2.61
CA ALA A 187 -1.29 -0.26 -2.36
C ALA A 187 -1.48 -1.02 -3.68
N THR A 188 -0.50 -1.82 -4.07
CA THR A 188 -0.48 -2.58 -5.32
C THR A 188 -0.38 -4.06 -5.05
#